data_AF-A0A2S7YUL8-F1
#
_entry.id   AF-A0A2S7YUL8-F1
#
_cell.length_a   1.000
_cell.length_b   1.000
_cell.length_c   1.000
_cell.angle_alpha   90.00
_cell.angle_beta   90.00
_cell.angle_gamma   90.00
#
_symmetry.space_group_name_H-M   'P 1'
#
loop_
_entity.id
_entity.type
_entity.pdbx_description
1 polymer ?
#
loop_
_entity_poly.entity_id
_entity_poly.type
_entity_poly.pdbx_seq_one_letter_code
_entity_poly.pdbx_strand_id
1 'polypeptide(L)'
;MRSYLLSRKNLTRKLSLLCDENIKSKNTITSIVRGNAIEICSFYDLIMEIAELSYRNPDVMLFYRGQNNNYTKNNIATLYPTIYRATDKSNINFDFKVLNESSVKLIAALKADERIDSEELKEIRKIKLLQYSILQHYEVCKTPLLDLTQSIKVACSFAILNNEKNIGYIYVLGLPYINGRISVDSEEYITNIRLLSISSSAAKRPFFQEGYLVQTEFASDIENNIKMDELDFNRRLLAIYKFKNNKQFWGDESPISETALYPDDDIMKEICNRIKDSKYYLSNKTTKNTNTKLLGDFLTLWSNIENNYNSKNTNNHLLIDKSYVHDESDLRTLLAFRNKVINKPDLVKDDELIKSINMLRSLLDNKRI
;
A
#
# COMPACT_ATOMS: atom_id res chain seq x y z
N MET A 1 -14.23 7.22 5.43
CA MET A 1 -14.65 7.07 4.00
C MET A 1 -16.08 6.57 3.95
N ARG A 2 -16.88 6.95 2.96
CA ARG A 2 -18.24 6.42 2.77
C ARG A 2 -18.23 5.23 1.81
N SER A 3 -19.04 4.20 2.10
CA SER A 3 -19.17 3.03 1.23
C SER A 3 -20.02 3.33 0.01
N TYR A 4 -19.51 2.99 -1.18
CA TYR A 4 -20.26 3.02 -2.43
C TYR A 4 -21.06 1.72 -2.59
N LEU A 5 -22.38 1.80 -2.49
CA LEU A 5 -23.27 0.64 -2.57
C LEU A 5 -23.78 0.42 -4.00
N LEU A 6 -23.51 -0.76 -4.53
CA LEU A 6 -23.94 -1.18 -5.86
C LEU A 6 -25.40 -1.60 -5.86
N SER A 7 -26.09 -1.26 -6.94
CA SER A 7 -27.41 -1.80 -7.30
C SER A 7 -27.34 -2.41 -8.69
N ARG A 8 -28.38 -3.14 -9.12
CA ARG A 8 -28.39 -3.78 -10.46
C ARG A 8 -28.09 -2.81 -11.60
N LYS A 9 -28.57 -1.56 -11.53
CA LYS A 9 -28.31 -0.54 -12.56
C LYS A 9 -26.83 -0.14 -12.68
N ASN A 10 -26.02 -0.41 -11.65
CA ASN A 10 -24.59 -0.11 -11.59
C ASN A 10 -23.73 -1.22 -12.18
N LEU A 11 -24.29 -2.41 -12.40
CA LEU A 11 -23.52 -3.58 -12.84
C LEU A 11 -23.40 -3.61 -14.37
N THR A 12 -22.28 -4.11 -14.86
CA THR A 12 -22.15 -4.52 -16.27
C THR A 12 -23.02 -5.76 -16.53
N ARG A 13 -23.20 -6.10 -17.82
CA ARG A 13 -23.85 -7.35 -18.18
C ARG A 13 -23.17 -8.56 -17.54
N LYS A 14 -21.84 -8.59 -17.49
CA LYS A 14 -21.06 -9.71 -16.93
C LYS A 14 -21.15 -9.78 -15.40
N LEU A 15 -21.07 -8.63 -14.72
CA LEU A 15 -21.28 -8.55 -13.27
C LEU A 15 -22.69 -8.97 -12.86
N SER A 16 -23.69 -8.64 -13.68
CA SER A 16 -25.09 -9.00 -13.41
C SER A 16 -25.32 -10.51 -13.36
N LEU A 17 -24.52 -11.31 -14.06
CA LEU A 17 -24.59 -12.78 -14.03
C LEU A 17 -24.21 -13.38 -12.67
N LEU A 18 -23.49 -12.63 -11.82
CA LEU A 18 -23.17 -13.06 -10.46
C LEU A 18 -24.37 -12.96 -9.50
N CYS A 19 -25.41 -12.21 -9.87
CA CYS A 19 -26.53 -11.88 -9.01
C CYS A 19 -27.83 -12.50 -9.55
N ASP A 20 -28.50 -13.33 -8.74
CA ASP A 20 -29.86 -13.82 -9.02
C ASP A 20 -30.85 -12.65 -9.14
N GLU A 21 -31.73 -12.68 -10.15
CA GLU A 21 -32.74 -11.65 -10.46
C GLU A 21 -33.60 -11.24 -9.26
N ASN A 22 -33.81 -12.16 -8.32
CA ASN A 22 -34.59 -11.93 -7.12
C ASN A 22 -33.85 -11.09 -6.06
N ILE A 23 -32.52 -10.97 -6.14
CA ILE A 23 -31.72 -10.18 -5.21
C ILE A 23 -31.86 -8.68 -5.56
N LYS A 24 -32.56 -7.95 -4.68
CA LYS A 24 -32.75 -6.49 -4.79
C LYS A 24 -31.92 -5.67 -3.79
N SER A 25 -31.42 -6.30 -2.73
CA SER A 25 -30.65 -5.62 -1.68
C SER A 25 -29.30 -5.11 -2.19
N LYS A 26 -29.07 -3.80 -2.10
CA LYS A 26 -27.79 -3.19 -2.49
C LYS A 26 -26.61 -3.77 -1.71
N ASN A 27 -26.78 -4.01 -0.41
CA ASN A 27 -25.73 -4.58 0.43
C ASN A 27 -25.35 -5.99 -0.04
N THR A 28 -26.35 -6.82 -0.35
CA THR A 28 -26.11 -8.18 -0.84
C THR A 28 -25.42 -8.18 -2.19
N ILE A 29 -25.89 -7.37 -3.15
CA ILE A 29 -25.26 -7.20 -4.47
C ILE A 29 -23.81 -6.74 -4.31
N THR A 30 -23.58 -5.75 -3.45
CA THR A 30 -22.25 -5.22 -3.17
C THR A 30 -21.32 -6.29 -2.62
N SER A 31 -21.78 -7.08 -1.64
CA SER A 31 -20.98 -8.17 -1.06
C SER A 31 -20.65 -9.26 -2.09
N ILE A 32 -21.61 -9.63 -2.95
CA ILE A 32 -21.38 -10.60 -4.04
C ILE A 32 -20.27 -10.09 -4.97
N VAL A 33 -20.39 -8.85 -5.45
CA VAL A 33 -19.40 -8.27 -6.36
C VAL A 33 -18.01 -8.21 -5.71
N ARG A 34 -17.92 -7.81 -4.44
CA ARG A 34 -16.64 -7.70 -3.72
C ARG A 34 -16.03 -9.05 -3.32
N GLY A 35 -16.82 -10.12 -3.34
CA GLY A 35 -16.35 -11.48 -3.05
C GLY A 35 -15.93 -12.29 -4.27
N ASN A 36 -16.24 -11.83 -5.49
CA ASN A 36 -16.08 -12.63 -6.70
C ASN A 36 -15.23 -11.90 -7.76
N ALA A 37 -14.15 -12.55 -8.19
CA ALA A 37 -13.35 -12.09 -9.31
C ALA A 37 -13.88 -12.68 -10.63
N ILE A 38 -14.13 -11.83 -11.61
CA ILE A 38 -14.67 -12.22 -12.92
C ILE A 38 -13.53 -12.50 -13.89
N GLU A 39 -13.62 -13.63 -14.58
CA GLU A 39 -12.62 -13.98 -15.59
C GLU A 39 -12.78 -13.13 -16.87
N ILE A 40 -11.63 -12.66 -17.37
CA ILE A 40 -11.51 -11.87 -18.58
C ILE A 40 -10.51 -12.56 -19.52
N CYS A 41 -10.94 -12.76 -20.77
CA CYS A 41 -10.20 -13.55 -21.75
C CYS A 41 -9.16 -12.72 -22.51
N SER A 42 -9.47 -11.45 -22.81
CA SER A 42 -8.59 -10.53 -23.54
C SER A 42 -8.52 -9.15 -22.90
N PHE A 43 -7.45 -8.42 -23.17
CA PHE A 43 -7.26 -7.04 -22.75
C PHE A 43 -8.36 -6.15 -23.36
N TYR A 44 -8.74 -6.41 -24.61
CA TYR A 44 -9.88 -5.74 -25.24
C TYR A 44 -11.20 -5.98 -24.47
N ASP A 45 -11.48 -7.22 -24.05
CA ASP A 45 -12.66 -7.51 -23.23
C ASP A 45 -12.63 -6.75 -21.90
N LEU A 46 -11.43 -6.58 -21.29
CA LEU A 46 -11.27 -5.78 -20.08
C LEU A 46 -11.63 -4.31 -20.32
N ILE A 47 -11.15 -3.72 -21.43
CA ILE A 47 -11.49 -2.34 -21.81
C ILE A 47 -13.00 -2.19 -21.98
N MET A 48 -13.65 -3.12 -22.69
CA MET A 48 -15.10 -3.08 -22.92
C MET A 48 -15.91 -3.20 -21.63
N GLU A 49 -15.51 -4.10 -20.72
CA GLU A 49 -16.15 -4.23 -19.41
C GLU A 49 -15.98 -2.96 -18.56
N ILE A 50 -14.79 -2.35 -18.58
CA ILE A 50 -14.52 -1.12 -17.83
C ILE A 50 -15.32 0.07 -18.42
N ALA A 51 -15.46 0.14 -19.75
CA ALA A 51 -16.26 1.17 -20.40
C ALA A 51 -17.74 1.06 -20.03
N GLU A 52 -18.32 -0.15 -20.05
CA GLU A 52 -19.70 -0.36 -19.57
C GLU A 52 -19.82 0.00 -18.09
N LEU A 53 -18.86 -0.42 -17.26
CA LEU A 53 -18.87 -0.15 -15.82
C LEU A 53 -18.84 1.36 -15.55
N SER A 54 -18.03 2.12 -16.29
CA SER A 54 -17.97 3.58 -16.18
C SER A 54 -19.30 4.23 -16.59
N TYR A 55 -19.88 3.81 -17.72
CA TYR A 55 -21.19 4.31 -18.18
C TYR A 55 -22.31 4.07 -17.15
N ARG A 56 -22.28 2.90 -16.48
CA ARG A 56 -23.26 2.51 -15.45
C ARG A 56 -23.05 3.22 -14.10
N ASN A 57 -21.92 3.89 -13.90
CA ASN A 57 -21.55 4.55 -12.64
C ASN A 57 -21.06 5.99 -12.90
N PRO A 58 -21.90 6.87 -13.46
CA PRO A 58 -21.48 8.21 -13.89
C PRO A 58 -21.09 9.14 -12.73
N ASP A 59 -21.53 8.85 -11.50
CA ASP A 59 -21.27 9.67 -10.32
C ASP A 59 -19.87 9.49 -9.72
N VAL A 60 -19.06 8.58 -10.27
CA VAL A 60 -17.70 8.28 -9.79
C VAL A 60 -16.70 8.19 -10.94
N MET A 61 -15.46 8.52 -10.64
CA MET A 61 -14.32 8.27 -11.51
C MET A 61 -13.71 6.91 -11.18
N LEU A 62 -13.37 6.14 -12.22
CA LEU A 62 -12.78 4.81 -12.06
C LEU A 62 -11.27 4.89 -11.88
N PHE A 63 -10.78 4.12 -10.91
CA PHE A 63 -9.37 3.92 -10.62
C PHE A 63 -9.07 2.43 -10.51
N TYR A 64 -7.84 2.06 -10.83
CA TYR A 64 -7.43 0.67 -10.96
C TYR A 64 -6.27 0.37 -10.03
N ARG A 65 -6.26 -0.83 -9.47
CA ARG A 65 -5.11 -1.40 -8.77
C ARG A 65 -4.85 -2.81 -9.28
N GLY A 66 -3.65 -3.04 -9.80
CA GLY A 66 -3.17 -4.37 -10.17
C GLY A 66 -2.55 -5.09 -8.99
N GLN A 67 -2.85 -6.38 -8.81
CA GLN A 67 -2.18 -7.25 -7.85
C GLN A 67 -1.96 -8.65 -8.42
N ASN A 68 -0.89 -9.30 -7.97
CA ASN A 68 -0.52 -10.67 -8.34
C ASN A 68 -1.34 -11.75 -7.60
N ASN A 69 -2.09 -11.36 -6.57
CA ASN A 69 -2.94 -12.26 -5.80
C ASN A 69 -4.24 -11.55 -5.41
N ASN A 70 -5.30 -12.34 -5.17
CA ASN A 70 -6.54 -11.83 -4.63
C ASN A 70 -6.55 -11.91 -3.10
N TYR A 71 -6.30 -10.79 -2.44
CA TYR A 71 -6.33 -10.71 -0.99
C TYR A 71 -7.76 -10.61 -0.49
N THR A 72 -8.19 -11.57 0.33
CA THR A 72 -9.55 -11.61 0.88
C THR A 72 -9.55 -11.78 2.40
N LYS A 73 -10.59 -11.25 3.04
CA LYS A 73 -10.93 -11.44 4.45
C LYS A 73 -12.41 -11.78 4.52
N ASN A 74 -12.76 -12.90 5.17
CA ASN A 74 -14.14 -13.42 5.20
C ASN A 74 -14.76 -13.55 3.79
N ASN A 75 -13.99 -14.07 2.82
CA ASN A 75 -14.38 -14.22 1.41
C ASN A 75 -14.69 -12.91 0.66
N ILE A 76 -14.33 -11.75 1.20
CA ILE A 76 -14.48 -10.44 0.56
C ILE A 76 -13.10 -9.85 0.32
N ALA A 77 -12.87 -9.24 -0.84
CA ALA A 77 -11.61 -8.56 -1.12
C ALA A 77 -11.28 -7.48 -0.09
N THR A 78 -10.00 -7.29 0.18
CA THR A 78 -9.51 -6.26 1.10
C THR A 78 -8.38 -5.43 0.48
N LEU A 79 -8.43 -4.13 0.73
CA LEU A 79 -7.56 -3.11 0.13
C LEU A 79 -7.13 -2.10 1.20
N TYR A 80 -6.50 -2.60 2.27
CA TYR A 80 -5.94 -1.71 3.29
C TYR A 80 -4.65 -1.01 2.81
N PRO A 81 -4.54 0.31 3.06
CA PRO A 81 -3.26 0.99 3.10
C PRO A 81 -2.28 0.27 4.04
N THR A 82 -0.99 0.35 3.73
CA THR A 82 0.04 -0.49 4.39
C THR A 82 0.10 -0.27 5.91
N ILE A 83 -0.17 0.96 6.38
CA ILE A 83 -0.17 1.29 7.81
C ILE A 83 -1.33 0.64 8.57
N TYR A 84 -2.48 0.42 7.91
CA TYR A 84 -3.71 -0.10 8.54
C TYR A 84 -3.85 -1.62 8.43
N ARG A 85 -2.86 -2.32 7.86
CA ARG A 85 -2.84 -3.79 7.83
C ARG A 85 -2.53 -4.42 9.19
N ALA A 86 -1.93 -3.66 10.10
CA ALA A 86 -1.70 -4.09 11.47
C ALA A 86 -3.03 -4.16 12.24
N THR A 87 -3.20 -5.19 13.07
CA THR A 87 -4.45 -5.43 13.81
C THR A 87 -4.54 -4.67 15.12
N ASP A 88 -3.41 -4.20 15.65
CA ASP A 88 -3.33 -3.51 16.93
C ASP A 88 -2.93 -2.03 16.76
N LYS A 89 -3.54 -1.19 17.60
CA LYS A 89 -3.37 0.27 17.59
C LYS A 89 -1.94 0.70 17.89
N SER A 90 -1.21 -0.06 18.71
CA SER A 90 0.18 0.24 19.05
C SER A 90 1.10 0.21 17.83
N ASN A 91 0.92 -0.78 16.95
CA ASN A 91 1.71 -0.91 15.73
C ASN A 91 1.39 0.17 14.72
N ILE A 92 0.11 0.51 14.57
CA ILE A 92 -0.32 1.61 13.71
C ILE A 92 0.32 2.92 14.20
N ASN A 93 0.25 3.20 15.51
CA ASN A 93 0.85 4.40 16.10
C ASN A 93 2.37 4.44 15.92
N PHE A 94 3.05 3.30 16.04
CA PHE A 94 4.49 3.21 15.77
C PHE A 94 4.80 3.49 14.31
N ASP A 95 4.06 2.90 13.38
CA ASP A 95 4.26 3.12 11.96
C ASP A 95 4.00 4.60 11.58
N PHE A 96 3.05 5.28 12.25
CA PHE A 96 2.87 6.74 12.12
C PHE A 96 4.07 7.54 12.65
N LYS A 97 4.71 7.11 13.75
CA LYS A 97 5.95 7.73 14.23
C LYS A 97 7.07 7.58 13.18
N VAL A 98 7.26 6.37 12.66
CA VAL A 98 8.25 6.09 11.60
C VAL A 98 7.98 6.95 10.36
N LEU A 99 6.72 7.07 9.93
CA LEU A 99 6.32 7.90 8.79
C LEU A 99 6.64 9.38 9.03
N ASN A 100 6.32 9.90 10.21
CA ASN A 100 6.59 11.29 10.57
C ASN A 100 8.09 11.59 10.58
N GLU A 101 8.91 10.71 11.16
CA GLU A 101 10.36 10.87 11.14
C GLU A 101 10.97 10.70 9.76
N SER A 102 10.50 9.73 9.00
CA SER A 102 10.92 9.54 7.60
C SER A 102 10.65 10.78 6.77
N SER A 103 9.55 11.50 7.07
CA SER A 103 9.24 12.77 6.41
C SER A 103 10.24 13.88 6.78
N VAL A 104 10.66 13.95 8.05
CA VAL A 104 11.70 14.91 8.47
C VAL A 104 13.03 14.57 7.78
N LYS A 105 13.41 13.30 7.73
CA LYS A 105 14.61 12.81 7.03
C LYS A 105 14.54 13.11 5.53
N LEU A 106 13.36 12.95 4.90
CA LEU A 106 13.13 13.31 3.51
C LEU A 106 13.40 14.79 3.26
N ILE A 107 12.80 15.69 4.05
CA ILE A 107 13.03 17.13 3.86
C ILE A 107 14.50 17.50 4.06
N ALA A 108 15.18 16.91 5.05
CA ALA A 108 16.61 17.14 5.27
C ALA A 108 17.46 16.65 4.09
N ALA A 109 17.17 15.46 3.56
CA ALA A 109 17.89 14.88 2.43
C ALA A 109 17.66 15.68 1.13
N LEU A 110 16.41 16.09 0.86
CA LEU A 110 16.09 16.94 -0.29
C LEU A 110 16.79 18.30 -0.21
N LYS A 111 16.88 18.91 0.98
CA LYS A 111 17.58 20.18 1.18
C LYS A 111 19.09 20.06 0.96
N ALA A 112 19.67 18.90 1.22
CA ALA A 112 21.11 18.66 1.10
C ALA A 112 21.52 18.26 -0.33
N ASP A 113 20.58 17.99 -1.23
CA ASP A 113 20.85 17.53 -2.59
C ASP A 113 20.64 18.68 -3.58
N GLU A 114 21.74 19.19 -4.16
CA GLU A 114 21.74 20.36 -5.05
C GLU A 114 20.98 20.14 -6.37
N ARG A 115 20.65 18.89 -6.69
CA ARG A 115 19.88 18.51 -7.89
C ARG A 115 18.38 18.78 -7.73
N ILE A 116 17.92 19.08 -6.53
CA ILE A 116 16.49 19.32 -6.23
C ILE A 116 16.15 20.80 -6.44
N ASP A 117 15.10 21.05 -7.23
CA ASP A 117 14.62 22.41 -7.44
C ASP A 117 14.13 23.06 -6.14
N SER A 118 14.54 24.31 -5.93
CA SER A 118 14.28 25.04 -4.69
C SER A 118 12.82 25.45 -4.51
N GLU A 119 12.06 25.66 -5.59
CA GLU A 119 10.62 25.95 -5.53
C GLU A 119 9.82 24.68 -5.25
N GLU A 120 10.16 23.57 -5.90
CA GLU A 120 9.57 22.26 -5.61
C GLU A 120 9.78 21.87 -4.13
N LEU A 121 10.99 22.09 -3.59
CA LEU A 121 11.29 21.86 -2.18
C LEU A 121 10.42 22.72 -1.24
N LYS A 122 10.14 23.98 -1.60
CA LYS A 122 9.27 24.85 -0.80
C LYS A 122 7.85 24.29 -0.73
N GLU A 123 7.31 23.76 -1.82
CA GLU A 123 5.98 23.12 -1.84
C GLU A 123 5.98 21.82 -1.01
N ILE A 124 6.92 20.91 -1.25
CA ILE A 124 7.03 19.62 -0.54
C ILE A 124 7.15 19.83 0.98
N ARG A 125 7.88 20.87 1.41
CA ARG A 125 8.02 21.20 2.83
C ARG A 125 6.69 21.66 3.46
N LYS A 126 5.84 22.36 2.72
CA LYS A 126 4.57 22.89 3.23
C LYS A 126 3.48 21.83 3.30
N ILE A 127 3.43 20.92 2.34
CA ILE A 127 2.30 20.00 2.18
C ILE A 127 2.70 18.60 2.63
N LYS A 128 2.20 18.19 3.81
CA LYS A 128 2.52 16.89 4.43
C LYS A 128 2.17 15.69 3.54
N LEU A 129 1.05 15.77 2.82
CA LEU A 129 0.63 14.70 1.92
C LEU A 129 1.62 14.45 0.78
N LEU A 130 2.38 15.45 0.34
CA LEU A 130 3.40 15.24 -0.68
C LEU A 130 4.59 14.46 -0.12
N GLN A 131 4.96 14.74 1.13
CA GLN A 131 6.01 13.98 1.83
C GLN A 131 5.60 12.51 1.95
N TYR A 132 4.37 12.25 2.41
CA TYR A 132 3.85 10.87 2.50
C TYR A 132 3.74 10.21 1.13
N SER A 133 3.36 10.97 0.11
CA SER A 133 3.23 10.47 -1.25
C SER A 133 4.57 9.99 -1.79
N ILE A 134 5.63 10.78 -1.62
CA ILE A 134 6.98 10.40 -2.01
C ILE A 134 7.43 9.15 -1.22
N LEU A 135 7.26 9.14 0.10
CA LEU A 135 7.67 8.01 0.94
C LEU A 135 6.93 6.70 0.59
N GLN A 136 5.63 6.78 0.29
CA GLN A 136 4.82 5.65 -0.16
C GLN A 136 5.29 5.15 -1.52
N HIS A 137 5.39 6.06 -2.49
CA HIS A 137 5.67 5.73 -3.88
C HIS A 137 7.07 5.14 -4.09
N TYR A 138 8.03 5.51 -3.25
CA TYR A 138 9.37 4.92 -3.21
C TYR A 138 9.54 3.84 -2.13
N GLU A 139 8.43 3.38 -1.53
CA GLU A 139 8.39 2.23 -0.61
C GLU A 139 9.39 2.37 0.56
N VAL A 140 9.51 3.59 1.10
CA VAL A 140 10.41 3.92 2.21
C VAL A 140 9.86 3.36 3.51
N CYS A 141 8.59 3.65 3.81
CA CYS A 141 7.91 3.20 5.02
C CYS A 141 6.41 3.00 4.76
N LYS A 142 5.69 2.40 5.72
CA LYS A 142 4.25 2.22 5.61
C LYS A 142 3.54 3.57 5.71
N THR A 143 2.45 3.72 4.98
CA THR A 143 1.69 4.97 4.91
C THR A 143 0.17 4.72 4.95
N PRO A 144 -0.64 5.74 5.25
CA PRO A 144 -2.11 5.67 5.17
C PRO A 144 -2.64 5.76 3.72
N LEU A 145 -1.76 5.80 2.73
CA LEU A 145 -2.09 5.98 1.33
C LEU A 145 -2.24 4.63 0.61
N LEU A 146 -3.09 4.59 -0.40
CA LEU A 146 -3.25 3.47 -1.32
C LEU A 146 -2.88 3.91 -2.74
N ASP A 147 -2.00 3.13 -3.40
CA ASP A 147 -1.61 3.39 -4.79
C ASP A 147 -2.67 2.91 -5.77
N LEU A 148 -3.00 3.78 -6.71
CA LEU A 148 -3.97 3.57 -7.78
C LEU A 148 -3.41 4.14 -9.09
N THR A 149 -4.01 3.76 -10.20
CA THR A 149 -3.74 4.33 -11.53
C THR A 149 -5.03 4.51 -12.30
N GLN A 150 -5.04 5.40 -13.28
CA GLN A 150 -6.13 5.49 -14.27
C GLN A 150 -5.80 4.75 -15.57
N SER A 151 -4.58 4.20 -15.68
CA SER A 151 -4.19 3.38 -16.81
C SER A 151 -4.46 1.91 -16.52
N ILE A 152 -5.40 1.33 -17.27
CA ILE A 152 -5.72 -0.11 -17.21
C ILE A 152 -4.48 -0.94 -17.56
N LYS A 153 -3.69 -0.48 -18.54
CA LYS A 153 -2.45 -1.13 -18.96
C LYS A 153 -1.39 -1.12 -17.85
N VAL A 154 -1.23 -0.02 -17.12
CA VAL A 154 -0.34 0.06 -15.94
C VAL A 154 -0.83 -0.92 -14.86
N ALA A 155 -2.13 -0.94 -14.55
CA ALA A 155 -2.67 -1.87 -13.57
C ALA A 155 -2.44 -3.35 -13.96
N CYS A 156 -2.68 -3.72 -15.22
CA CYS A 156 -2.36 -5.06 -15.73
C CYS A 156 -0.87 -5.38 -15.62
N SER A 157 0.01 -4.42 -15.92
CA SER A 157 1.45 -4.62 -15.83
C SER A 157 1.89 -4.87 -14.39
N PHE A 158 1.35 -4.13 -13.40
CA PHE A 158 1.61 -4.41 -12.00
C PHE A 158 1.04 -5.74 -11.52
N ALA A 159 -0.11 -6.16 -12.03
CA ALA A 159 -0.74 -7.42 -11.63
C ALA A 159 0.09 -8.64 -12.04
N ILE A 160 0.95 -8.52 -13.05
CA ILE A 160 1.81 -9.61 -13.54
C ILE A 160 3.29 -9.45 -13.17
N LEU A 161 3.67 -8.30 -12.60
CA LEU A 161 5.04 -8.04 -12.19
C LEU A 161 5.44 -9.00 -11.07
N ASN A 162 6.58 -9.69 -11.24
CA ASN A 162 7.06 -10.71 -10.29
C ASN A 162 6.00 -11.75 -9.92
N ASN A 163 5.19 -12.18 -10.90
CA ASN A 163 4.06 -13.08 -10.68
C ASN A 163 4.31 -14.49 -11.24
N GLU A 164 4.68 -15.41 -10.36
CA GLU A 164 4.95 -16.81 -10.71
C GLU A 164 3.72 -17.56 -11.23
N LYS A 165 2.51 -17.18 -10.77
CA LYS A 165 1.26 -17.87 -11.11
C LYS A 165 0.72 -17.48 -12.48
N ASN A 166 1.28 -16.45 -13.12
CA ASN A 166 0.79 -15.88 -14.37
C ASN A 166 -0.72 -15.53 -14.33
N ILE A 167 -1.25 -15.18 -13.15
CA ILE A 167 -2.64 -14.77 -12.95
C ILE A 167 -2.65 -13.39 -12.31
N GLY A 168 -3.16 -12.40 -13.03
CA GLY A 168 -3.31 -11.04 -12.53
C GLY A 168 -4.72 -10.74 -12.06
N TYR A 169 -4.83 -9.88 -11.06
CA TYR A 169 -6.09 -9.34 -10.55
C TYR A 169 -6.13 -7.82 -10.70
N ILE A 170 -7.24 -7.30 -11.22
CA ILE A 170 -7.52 -5.86 -11.34
C ILE A 170 -8.69 -5.51 -10.43
N TYR A 171 -8.42 -4.68 -9.45
CA TYR A 171 -9.45 -4.07 -8.61
C TYR A 171 -9.88 -2.75 -9.24
N VAL A 172 -11.19 -2.57 -9.44
CA VAL A 172 -11.76 -1.33 -9.98
C VAL A 172 -12.49 -0.58 -8.87
N LEU A 173 -12.02 0.61 -8.54
CA LEU A 173 -12.56 1.46 -7.48
C LEU A 173 -13.28 2.66 -8.09
N GLY A 174 -14.44 3.00 -7.54
CA GLY A 174 -15.18 4.22 -7.87
C GLY A 174 -14.91 5.29 -6.82
N LEU A 175 -14.17 6.33 -7.15
CA LEU A 175 -13.83 7.43 -6.25
C LEU A 175 -14.44 8.74 -6.74
N PRO A 176 -14.55 9.78 -5.89
CA PRO A 176 -15.02 11.09 -6.32
C PRO A 176 -14.19 11.65 -7.48
N TYR A 177 -14.83 12.45 -8.32
CA TYR A 177 -14.13 13.16 -9.38
C TYR A 177 -13.08 14.11 -8.78
N ILE A 178 -11.92 14.13 -9.42
CA ILE A 178 -10.78 14.91 -8.96
C ILE A 178 -10.85 16.34 -9.50
N ASN A 179 -10.55 17.32 -8.65
CA ASN A 179 -10.27 18.69 -9.07
C ASN A 179 -8.83 19.07 -8.69
N GLY A 180 -8.05 19.56 -9.66
CA GLY A 180 -6.67 19.96 -9.44
C GLY A 180 -5.71 18.80 -9.11
N ARG A 181 -4.65 19.15 -8.36
CA ARG A 181 -3.56 18.23 -8.00
C ARG A 181 -3.90 17.35 -6.78
N ILE A 182 -4.50 17.96 -5.77
CA ILE A 182 -5.02 17.32 -4.56
C ILE A 182 -6.49 17.68 -4.47
N SER A 183 -7.35 16.67 -4.44
CA SER A 183 -8.80 16.83 -4.35
C SER A 183 -9.28 16.21 -3.05
N VAL A 184 -9.94 17.01 -2.21
CA VAL A 184 -10.53 16.55 -0.96
C VAL A 184 -12.04 16.55 -1.13
N ASP A 185 -12.66 15.39 -0.96
CA ASP A 185 -14.11 15.25 -0.91
C ASP A 185 -14.54 15.00 0.55
N SER A 186 -15.16 16.02 1.14
CA SER A 186 -15.62 15.98 2.53
C SER A 186 -16.88 15.16 2.75
N GLU A 187 -17.67 14.89 1.70
CA GLU A 187 -18.91 14.09 1.80
C GLU A 187 -18.59 12.58 1.75
N GLU A 188 -17.60 12.23 0.93
CA GLU A 188 -17.15 10.85 0.76
C GLU A 188 -15.98 10.49 1.69
N TYR A 189 -15.40 11.49 2.36
CA TYR A 189 -14.22 11.41 3.24
C TYR A 189 -13.02 10.77 2.54
N ILE A 190 -12.68 11.28 1.36
CA ILE A 190 -11.58 10.78 0.52
C ILE A 190 -10.74 11.95 0.06
N THR A 191 -9.42 11.81 0.18
CA THR A 191 -8.46 12.66 -0.54
C THR A 191 -7.81 11.89 -1.66
N ASN A 192 -7.80 12.49 -2.84
CA ASN A 192 -7.08 12.02 -4.02
C ASN A 192 -5.88 12.91 -4.28
N ILE A 193 -4.76 12.29 -4.64
CA ILE A 193 -3.48 12.94 -4.92
C ILE A 193 -3.00 12.44 -6.28
N ARG A 194 -2.92 13.33 -7.27
CA ARG A 194 -2.40 13.00 -8.60
C ARG A 194 -0.87 13.12 -8.61
N LEU A 195 -0.17 11.99 -8.63
CA LEU A 195 1.29 11.99 -8.51
C LEU A 195 1.99 12.69 -9.68
N LEU A 196 1.50 12.49 -10.91
CA LEU A 196 2.03 13.17 -12.11
C LEU A 196 2.21 14.69 -11.95
N SER A 197 1.33 15.33 -11.18
CA SER A 197 1.29 16.80 -11.06
C SER A 197 1.93 17.32 -9.77
N ILE A 198 2.42 16.42 -8.93
CA ILE A 198 2.84 16.68 -7.55
C ILE A 198 4.26 16.23 -7.29
N SER A 199 4.70 15.20 -7.99
CA SER A 199 6.04 14.69 -7.88
C SER A 199 7.04 15.71 -8.42
N SER A 200 8.12 15.89 -7.67
CA SER A 200 9.29 16.66 -8.10
C SER A 200 9.73 16.21 -9.49
N SER A 201 10.26 17.12 -10.31
CA SER A 201 10.89 16.76 -11.59
C SER A 201 12.01 15.71 -11.44
N ALA A 202 12.58 15.60 -10.23
CA ALA A 202 13.56 14.57 -9.87
C ALA A 202 12.97 13.16 -9.65
N ALA A 203 11.64 13.01 -9.60
CA ALA A 203 10.93 11.75 -9.36
C ALA A 203 10.34 11.22 -10.67
N LYS A 204 11.03 10.27 -11.32
CA LYS A 204 10.64 9.77 -12.64
C LYS A 204 9.56 8.69 -12.59
N ARG A 205 9.59 7.81 -11.60
CA ARG A 205 8.64 6.68 -11.43
C ARG A 205 7.15 7.11 -11.58
N PRO A 206 6.68 8.21 -10.94
CA PRO A 206 5.30 8.70 -11.08
C PRO A 206 4.82 8.96 -12.51
N PHE A 207 5.72 9.43 -13.40
CA PHE A 207 5.35 9.88 -14.74
C PHE A 207 4.97 8.72 -15.67
N PHE A 208 5.56 7.55 -15.48
CA PHE A 208 5.31 6.36 -16.29
C PHE A 208 4.13 5.51 -15.80
N GLN A 209 3.67 5.73 -14.58
CA GLN A 209 2.67 4.88 -13.92
C GLN A 209 1.26 5.48 -13.94
N GLU A 210 1.11 6.72 -14.40
CA GLU A 210 -0.11 7.50 -14.20
C GLU A 210 -0.64 7.41 -12.76
N GLY A 211 0.28 7.54 -11.81
CA GLY A 211 0.05 7.19 -10.43
C GLY A 211 -0.87 8.16 -9.70
N TYR A 212 -1.71 7.59 -8.84
CA TYR A 212 -2.54 8.29 -7.88
C TYR A 212 -2.33 7.68 -6.50
N LEU A 213 -2.41 8.52 -5.47
CA LEU A 213 -2.51 8.06 -4.09
C LEU A 213 -3.82 8.54 -3.51
N VAL A 214 -4.43 7.68 -2.69
CA VAL A 214 -5.69 8.00 -2.02
C VAL A 214 -5.62 7.66 -0.55
N GLN A 215 -6.27 8.47 0.28
CA GLN A 215 -6.46 8.18 1.69
C GLN A 215 -7.91 8.42 2.11
N THR A 216 -8.28 7.75 3.18
CA THR A 216 -9.50 8.07 3.91
C THR A 216 -9.24 9.32 4.76
N GLU A 217 -10.06 10.36 4.60
CA GLU A 217 -10.01 11.52 5.47
C GLU A 217 -10.50 11.20 6.88
N PHE A 218 -9.98 11.95 7.85
CA PHE A 218 -10.23 11.78 9.29
C PHE A 218 -9.79 10.43 9.87
N ALA A 219 -9.06 9.61 9.11
CA ALA A 219 -8.53 8.32 9.56
C ALA A 219 -7.48 8.43 10.69
N SER A 220 -6.98 9.63 10.99
CA SER A 220 -6.10 9.90 12.15
C SER A 220 -6.83 9.79 13.48
N ASP A 221 -8.16 9.85 13.48
CA ASP A 221 -9.00 9.79 14.68
C ASP A 221 -9.31 8.34 15.09
N ILE A 222 -8.31 7.44 15.04
CA ILE A 222 -8.41 6.08 15.62
C ILE A 222 -8.66 6.15 17.15
N GLU A 223 -8.45 7.32 17.76
CA GLU A 223 -8.89 7.63 19.13
C GLU A 223 -10.40 7.80 19.27
N ASN A 224 -11.13 8.18 18.21
CA ASN A 224 -12.58 8.43 18.22
C ASN A 224 -13.41 7.21 17.75
N ASN A 225 -12.94 5.99 18.00
CA ASN A 225 -13.65 4.73 17.67
C ASN A 225 -13.88 4.47 16.16
N ILE A 226 -13.04 4.99 15.26
CA ILE A 226 -13.07 4.58 13.84
C ILE A 226 -12.82 3.07 13.78
N LYS A 227 -13.79 2.34 13.23
CA LYS A 227 -13.66 0.89 13.05
C LYS A 227 -12.69 0.62 11.90
N MET A 228 -11.83 -0.38 12.07
CA MET A 228 -10.81 -0.70 11.06
C MET A 228 -11.41 -0.99 9.68
N ASP A 229 -12.59 -1.61 9.61
CA ASP A 229 -13.28 -1.85 8.34
C ASP A 229 -13.63 -0.58 7.57
N GLU A 230 -13.75 0.58 8.24
CA GLU A 230 -14.00 1.85 7.58
C GLU A 230 -12.80 2.38 6.77
N LEU A 231 -11.60 1.86 7.06
CA LEU A 231 -10.32 2.19 6.40
C LEU A 231 -10.01 1.24 5.23
N ASP A 232 -10.84 0.24 4.98
CA ASP A 232 -10.69 -0.67 3.86
C ASP A 232 -11.22 -0.04 2.56
N PHE A 233 -10.37 0.08 1.54
CA PHE A 233 -10.78 0.58 0.24
C PHE A 233 -11.69 -0.38 -0.53
N ASN A 234 -11.92 -1.60 -0.03
CA ASN A 234 -12.98 -2.46 -0.55
C ASN A 234 -14.36 -1.76 -0.54
N ARG A 235 -14.56 -0.75 0.33
CA ARG A 235 -15.79 0.04 0.42
C ARG A 235 -16.04 0.90 -0.81
N ARG A 236 -15.06 1.05 -1.70
CA ARG A 236 -15.15 1.73 -3.00
C ARG A 236 -15.04 0.80 -4.19
N LEU A 237 -14.92 -0.51 -3.95
CA LEU A 237 -14.73 -1.50 -5.00
C LEU A 237 -16.03 -1.72 -5.78
N LEU A 238 -15.93 -1.59 -7.10
CA LEU A 238 -17.03 -1.77 -8.07
C LEU A 238 -16.92 -3.09 -8.82
N ALA A 239 -15.71 -3.62 -9.01
CA ALA A 239 -15.47 -4.88 -9.69
C ALA A 239 -14.09 -5.45 -9.35
N ILE A 240 -13.93 -6.77 -9.52
CA ILE A 240 -12.65 -7.46 -9.51
C ILE A 240 -12.58 -8.29 -10.79
N TYR A 241 -11.55 -8.07 -11.60
CA TYR A 241 -11.29 -8.87 -12.79
C TYR A 241 -10.05 -9.73 -12.59
N LYS A 242 -10.08 -10.94 -13.12
CA LYS A 242 -8.99 -11.90 -13.10
C LYS A 242 -8.64 -12.26 -14.54
N PHE A 243 -7.35 -12.27 -14.86
CA PHE A 243 -6.87 -12.63 -16.18
C PHE A 243 -5.61 -13.50 -16.11
N LYS A 244 -5.36 -14.27 -17.16
CA LYS A 244 -4.13 -15.05 -17.32
C LYS A 244 -3.13 -14.25 -18.16
N ASN A 245 -1.89 -14.15 -17.70
CA ASN A 245 -0.82 -13.48 -18.44
C ASN A 245 -0.36 -14.36 -19.61
N ASN A 246 -0.95 -14.16 -20.80
CA ASN A 246 -0.57 -14.89 -22.01
C ASN A 246 -0.88 -14.08 -23.28
N LYS A 247 -0.47 -14.60 -24.44
CA LYS A 247 -0.73 -13.96 -25.74
C LYS A 247 -2.22 -13.81 -26.05
N GLN A 248 -3.06 -14.73 -25.56
CA GLN A 248 -4.52 -14.61 -25.74
C GLN A 248 -5.09 -13.39 -25.02
N PHE A 249 -4.60 -13.12 -23.80
CA PHE A 249 -5.00 -11.95 -23.06
C PHE A 249 -4.51 -10.67 -23.75
N TRP A 250 -3.20 -10.57 -23.99
CA TRP A 250 -2.63 -9.33 -24.50
C TRP A 250 -2.94 -9.05 -25.98
N GLY A 251 -3.09 -10.07 -26.82
CA GLY A 251 -3.25 -9.88 -28.26
C GLY A 251 -2.03 -9.17 -28.84
N ASP A 252 -2.24 -7.98 -29.40
CA ASP A 252 -1.19 -7.10 -29.94
C ASP A 252 -0.62 -6.13 -28.90
N GLU A 253 -1.25 -6.05 -27.72
CA GLU A 253 -0.72 -5.26 -26.60
C GLU A 253 0.41 -6.03 -25.89
N SER A 254 1.08 -5.34 -24.98
CA SER A 254 2.08 -5.95 -24.10
C SER A 254 2.11 -5.23 -22.76
N PRO A 255 2.50 -5.91 -21.67
CA PRO A 255 2.74 -5.21 -20.41
C PRO A 255 3.83 -4.15 -20.57
N ILE A 256 3.77 -3.11 -19.75
CA ILE A 256 4.84 -2.12 -19.61
C ILE A 256 6.02 -2.82 -18.94
N SER A 257 7.23 -2.60 -19.46
CA SER A 257 8.43 -3.22 -18.89
C SER A 257 8.70 -2.73 -17.47
N GLU A 258 9.32 -3.59 -16.66
CA GLU A 258 9.74 -3.22 -15.31
C GLU A 258 10.64 -1.99 -15.30
N THR A 259 11.58 -1.89 -16.24
CA THR A 259 12.48 -0.74 -16.38
C THR A 259 11.77 0.57 -16.72
N ALA A 260 10.64 0.52 -17.42
CA ALA A 260 9.82 1.70 -17.68
C ALA A 260 8.96 2.07 -16.47
N LEU A 261 8.43 1.06 -15.76
CA LEU A 261 7.70 1.28 -14.50
C LEU A 261 8.64 1.77 -13.39
N TYR A 262 9.87 1.28 -13.33
CA TYR A 262 10.88 1.56 -12.30
C TYR A 262 12.18 2.01 -12.96
N PRO A 263 12.28 3.29 -13.37
CA PRO A 263 13.50 3.82 -13.96
C PRO A 263 14.70 3.65 -13.02
N ASP A 264 15.85 3.30 -13.57
CA ASP A 264 17.09 3.16 -12.80
C ASP A 264 17.70 4.52 -12.43
N ASP A 265 17.74 5.43 -13.40
CA ASP A 265 18.19 6.80 -13.21
C ASP A 265 17.05 7.66 -12.64
N ASP A 266 16.83 7.58 -11.32
CA ASP A 266 15.82 8.35 -10.59
C ASP A 266 16.45 8.93 -9.31
N ILE A 267 16.65 10.25 -9.30
CA ILE A 267 17.29 10.98 -8.18
C ILE A 267 16.47 10.81 -6.89
N MET A 268 15.15 10.84 -6.97
CA MET A 268 14.29 10.64 -5.81
C MET A 268 14.41 9.22 -5.27
N LYS A 269 14.57 8.20 -6.13
CA LYS A 269 14.86 6.81 -5.73
C LYS A 269 16.16 6.73 -4.92
N GLU A 270 17.24 7.39 -5.36
CA GLU A 270 18.51 7.43 -4.63
C GLU A 270 18.36 8.06 -3.23
N ILE A 271 17.66 9.20 -3.16
CA ILE A 271 17.39 9.90 -1.90
C ILE A 271 16.55 9.01 -0.96
N CYS A 272 15.47 8.43 -1.47
CA CYS A 272 14.58 7.57 -0.70
C CYS A 272 15.26 6.29 -0.20
N ASN A 273 16.15 5.68 -0.97
CA ASN A 273 16.91 4.50 -0.54
C ASN A 273 17.79 4.80 0.68
N ARG A 274 18.51 5.94 0.69
CA ARG A 274 19.31 6.39 1.85
C ARG A 274 18.46 6.56 3.12
N ILE A 275 17.22 7.00 2.97
CA ILE A 275 16.28 7.15 4.09
C ILE A 275 15.76 5.79 4.53
N LYS A 276 15.45 4.89 3.60
CA LYS A 276 14.93 3.55 3.86
C LYS A 276 15.86 2.76 4.78
N ASP A 277 17.17 2.88 4.58
CA ASP A 277 18.20 2.22 5.39
C ASP A 277 18.30 2.79 6.81
N SER A 278 17.88 4.04 7.01
CA SER A 278 18.03 4.76 8.29
C SER A 278 16.70 5.08 8.98
N LYS A 279 15.56 4.64 8.45
CA LYS A 279 14.22 5.09 8.87
C LYS A 279 13.90 4.79 10.35
N TYR A 280 14.44 3.72 10.92
CA TYR A 280 14.17 3.30 12.30
C TYR A 280 15.07 3.94 13.38
N TYR A 281 16.06 4.73 12.99
CA TYR A 281 16.85 5.51 13.94
C TYR A 281 16.05 6.74 14.38
N LEU A 282 15.34 6.63 15.51
CA LEU A 282 14.56 7.71 16.10
C LEU A 282 15.47 8.86 16.55
N SER A 283 15.11 10.10 16.26
CA SER A 283 15.95 11.28 16.58
C SER A 283 16.12 11.48 18.09
N ASN A 284 17.32 11.87 18.55
CA ASN A 284 17.82 11.94 19.94
C ASN A 284 17.05 12.83 20.95
N LYS A 285 15.75 13.09 20.81
CA LYS A 285 15.00 13.94 21.76
C LYS A 285 14.29 13.21 22.90
N THR A 286 14.28 11.89 22.93
CA THR A 286 13.60 11.15 24.01
C THR A 286 14.20 9.75 24.18
N THR A 287 15.16 9.62 25.09
CA THR A 287 15.28 8.51 26.07
C THR A 287 16.55 8.75 26.90
N LYS A 288 16.39 8.91 28.22
CA LYS A 288 17.53 9.09 29.15
C LYS A 288 18.24 7.79 29.53
N ASN A 289 17.73 6.61 29.13
CA ASN A 289 18.19 5.32 29.65
C ASN A 289 18.47 4.22 28.59
N THR A 290 18.29 4.47 27.29
CA THR A 290 18.49 3.45 26.24
C THR A 290 19.41 3.96 25.14
N ASN A 291 20.35 3.12 24.72
CA ASN A 291 21.23 3.44 23.60
C ASN A 291 20.42 3.48 22.29
N THR A 292 20.13 4.68 21.79
CA THR A 292 19.34 4.92 20.57
C THR A 292 19.88 4.17 19.35
N LYS A 293 21.19 3.90 19.32
CA LYS A 293 21.82 3.06 18.29
C LYS A 293 21.36 1.61 18.39
N LEU A 294 21.36 1.01 19.59
CA LEU A 294 20.90 -0.37 19.78
C LEU A 294 19.42 -0.49 19.39
N LEU A 295 18.58 0.46 19.82
CA LEU A 295 17.16 0.46 19.46
C LEU A 295 16.96 0.53 17.94
N GLY A 296 17.67 1.42 17.26
CA GLY A 296 17.64 1.53 15.80
C GLY A 296 18.14 0.26 15.10
N ASP A 297 19.22 -0.35 15.61
CA ASP A 297 19.77 -1.60 15.08
C ASP A 297 18.76 -2.75 15.21
N PHE A 298 18.09 -2.89 16.35
CA PHE A 298 17.03 -3.88 16.55
C PHE A 298 15.87 -3.69 15.57
N LEU A 299 15.34 -2.47 15.46
CA LEU A 299 14.19 -2.18 14.59
C LEU A 299 14.54 -2.35 13.10
N THR A 300 15.77 -2.02 12.71
CA THR A 300 16.28 -2.23 11.35
C THR A 300 16.38 -3.71 11.02
N LEU A 301 17.00 -4.51 11.91
CA LEU A 301 17.09 -5.96 11.75
C LEU A 301 15.72 -6.63 11.74
N TRP A 302 14.82 -6.19 12.62
CA TRP A 302 13.43 -6.66 12.66
C TRP A 302 12.72 -6.39 11.34
N SER A 303 12.85 -5.18 10.79
CA SER A 303 12.25 -4.84 9.49
C SER A 303 12.82 -5.66 8.33
N ASN A 304 14.11 -5.98 8.34
CA ASN A 304 14.71 -6.84 7.32
C ASN A 304 14.08 -8.23 7.34
N ILE A 305 13.82 -8.77 8.53
CA ILE A 305 13.06 -10.02 8.67
C ILE A 305 11.63 -9.86 8.13
N GLU A 306 10.92 -8.80 8.51
CA GLU A 306 9.55 -8.53 7.99
C GLU A 306 9.52 -8.43 6.46
N ASN A 307 10.50 -7.75 5.85
CA ASN A 307 10.59 -7.59 4.40
C ASN A 307 10.96 -8.90 3.69
N ASN A 308 11.92 -9.67 4.22
CA ASN A 308 12.32 -10.95 3.65
C ASN A 308 11.17 -11.95 3.66
N TYR A 309 10.40 -12.00 4.76
CA TYR A 309 9.18 -12.82 4.83
C TYR A 309 8.11 -12.38 3.84
N ASN A 310 7.88 -11.07 3.66
CA ASN A 310 6.91 -10.57 2.67
C ASN A 310 7.36 -10.82 1.22
N SER A 311 8.66 -10.94 0.95
CA SER A 311 9.20 -11.24 -0.39
C SER A 311 9.07 -12.72 -0.79
N LYS A 312 9.13 -13.64 0.19
CA LYS A 312 9.02 -15.09 -0.02
C LYS A 312 7.60 -15.64 0.19
N ASN A 313 6.77 -14.94 0.96
CA ASN A 313 5.38 -15.33 1.20
C ASN A 313 4.43 -14.26 0.67
N THR A 314 3.57 -14.64 -0.26
CA THR A 314 2.54 -13.79 -0.88
C THR A 314 1.42 -13.35 0.09
N ASN A 315 1.58 -13.54 1.40
CA ASN A 315 0.64 -13.19 2.45
C ASN A 315 1.15 -11.96 3.22
N ASN A 316 0.63 -10.77 2.93
CA ASN A 316 0.95 -9.51 3.59
C ASN A 316 0.34 -9.36 5.00
N HIS A 317 0.32 -10.45 5.76
CA HIS A 317 0.15 -10.46 7.21
C HIS A 317 1.36 -11.21 7.78
N LEU A 318 1.82 -10.80 8.96
CA LEU A 318 2.53 -11.71 9.89
C LEU A 318 1.57 -12.82 10.41
N LEU A 319 0.70 -13.34 9.54
CA LEU A 319 0.11 -14.65 9.70
C LEU A 319 1.20 -15.60 9.22
N ILE A 320 2.00 -16.02 10.20
CA ILE A 320 3.00 -17.08 10.07
C ILE A 320 2.43 -18.17 9.18
N ASP A 321 2.92 -18.27 7.96
CA ASP A 321 2.70 -19.47 7.16
C ASP A 321 3.37 -20.61 7.93
N LYS A 322 2.55 -21.57 8.39
CA LYS A 322 2.94 -22.66 9.28
C LYS A 322 4.00 -23.60 8.68
N SER A 323 4.43 -23.33 7.46
CA SER A 323 5.30 -24.20 6.66
C SER A 323 6.78 -23.82 6.67
N TYR A 324 7.19 -22.63 7.17
CA TYR A 324 8.57 -22.13 6.98
C TYR A 324 9.37 -21.71 8.22
N VAL A 325 8.84 -21.81 9.45
CA VAL A 325 9.60 -21.40 10.65
C VAL A 325 10.07 -22.63 11.43
N HIS A 326 11.36 -22.97 11.31
CA HIS A 326 11.97 -24.07 12.06
C HIS A 326 12.16 -23.77 13.57
N ASP A 327 12.05 -22.51 14.01
CA ASP A 327 12.09 -22.11 15.43
C ASP A 327 10.97 -21.10 15.79
N GLU A 328 9.74 -21.60 15.94
CA GLU A 328 8.55 -20.79 16.25
C GLU A 328 8.67 -20.06 17.61
N SER A 329 9.42 -20.64 18.55
CA SER A 329 9.67 -20.06 19.87
C SER A 329 10.42 -18.73 19.77
N ASP A 330 11.47 -18.69 18.95
CA ASP A 330 12.36 -17.54 18.85
C ASP A 330 11.64 -16.33 18.22
N LEU A 331 10.86 -16.57 17.16
CA LEU A 331 10.07 -15.53 16.52
C LEU A 331 9.00 -14.97 17.45
N ARG A 332 8.33 -15.82 18.25
CA ARG A 332 7.35 -15.39 19.25
C ARG A 332 7.99 -14.52 20.35
N THR A 333 9.17 -14.90 20.82
CA THR A 333 9.93 -14.10 21.78
C THR A 333 10.33 -12.75 21.20
N LEU A 334 10.80 -12.71 19.96
CA LEU A 334 11.16 -11.45 19.29
C LEU A 334 9.94 -10.57 18.99
N LEU A 335 8.79 -11.16 18.63
CA LEU A 335 7.51 -10.44 18.49
C LEU A 335 7.08 -9.79 19.81
N ALA A 336 7.14 -10.55 20.91
CA ALA A 336 6.81 -10.03 22.23
C ALA A 336 7.78 -8.91 22.66
N PHE A 337 9.07 -9.08 22.40
CA PHE A 337 10.07 -8.06 22.68
C PHE A 337 9.87 -6.80 21.83
N ARG A 338 9.58 -6.95 20.53
CA ARG A 338 9.26 -5.84 19.63
C ARG A 338 8.01 -5.08 20.10
N ASN A 339 6.98 -5.77 20.56
CA ASN A 339 5.80 -5.13 21.16
C ASN A 339 6.12 -4.40 22.48
N LYS A 340 7.05 -4.93 23.30
CA LYS A 340 7.55 -4.25 24.50
C LYS A 340 8.31 -2.97 24.13
N VAL A 341 9.19 -3.05 23.13
CA VAL A 341 9.94 -1.92 22.57
C VAL A 341 9.01 -0.82 22.07
N ILE A 342 7.92 -1.18 21.40
CA ILE A 342 6.95 -0.21 20.85
C ILE A 342 6.12 0.46 21.93
N ASN A 343 5.63 -0.32 22.89
CA ASN A 343 4.66 0.17 23.87
C ASN A 343 5.31 0.84 25.08
N LYS A 344 6.51 0.40 25.46
CA LYS A 344 7.19 0.83 26.69
C LYS A 344 8.71 0.93 26.45
N PRO A 345 9.17 1.79 25.52
CA PRO A 345 10.58 1.90 25.16
C PRO A 345 11.47 2.26 26.36
N ASP A 346 10.97 3.06 27.31
CA ASP A 346 11.70 3.47 28.51
C ASP A 346 11.96 2.32 29.51
N LEU A 347 11.28 1.18 29.35
CA LEU A 347 11.42 -0.01 30.21
C LEU A 347 12.29 -1.10 29.58
N VAL A 348 12.81 -0.87 28.37
CA VAL A 348 13.70 -1.81 27.70
C VAL A 348 15.12 -1.55 28.17
N LYS A 349 15.81 -2.59 28.63
CA LYS A 349 17.22 -2.49 29.03
C LYS A 349 18.13 -2.80 27.85
N ASP A 350 19.30 -2.16 27.81
CA ASP A 350 20.30 -2.38 26.75
C ASP A 350 20.69 -3.87 26.62
N ASP A 351 20.81 -4.62 27.72
CA ASP A 351 21.11 -6.06 27.70
C ASP A 351 20.02 -6.89 27.00
N GLU A 352 18.74 -6.55 27.23
CA GLU A 352 17.62 -7.23 26.55
C GLU A 352 17.63 -6.93 25.04
N LEU A 353 18.04 -5.71 24.70
CA LEU A 353 18.16 -5.21 23.33
C LEU A 353 19.29 -5.91 22.58
N ILE A 354 20.48 -6.01 23.20
CA ILE A 354 21.63 -6.73 22.65
C ILE A 354 21.30 -8.21 22.46
N LYS A 355 20.65 -8.84 23.45
CA LYS A 355 20.22 -10.24 23.34
C LYS A 355 19.30 -10.45 22.14
N SER A 356 18.32 -9.57 21.97
CA SER A 356 17.35 -9.66 20.87
C SER A 356 17.98 -9.35 19.51
N ILE A 357 18.92 -8.41 19.43
CA ILE A 357 19.72 -8.12 18.22
C ILE A 357 20.52 -9.36 17.80
N ASN A 358 21.22 -10.00 18.73
CA ASN A 358 22.03 -11.19 18.43
C ASN A 358 21.15 -12.35 17.94
N MET A 359 19.97 -12.50 18.52
CA MET A 359 18.98 -13.48 18.10
C MET A 359 18.46 -13.20 16.68
N LEU A 360 18.19 -11.93 16.34
CA LEU A 360 17.83 -11.53 14.96
C LEU A 360 18.96 -11.79 13.95
N ARG A 361 20.20 -11.47 14.31
CA ARG A 361 21.37 -11.74 13.46
C ARG A 361 21.55 -13.23 13.21
N SER A 362 21.45 -14.06 14.25
CA SER A 362 21.50 -15.52 14.13
C SER A 362 20.43 -16.07 13.19
N LEU A 363 19.21 -15.53 13.24
CA LEU A 363 18.13 -15.94 12.33
C LEU A 363 18.41 -15.55 10.87
N LEU A 364 18.99 -14.37 10.63
CA LEU A 364 19.36 -13.90 9.29
C LEU A 364 20.58 -14.67 8.72
N ASP A 365 21.60 -14.91 9.54
CA ASP A 365 22.86 -15.56 9.12
C ASP A 365 22.67 -17.05 8.81
N ASN A 366 21.82 -17.74 9.59
CA ASN A 366 21.59 -19.18 9.41
C ASN A 366 20.68 -19.54 8.23
N LYS A 367 20.22 -18.56 7.43
CA LYS A 367 19.18 -18.74 6.39
C LYS A 367 17.98 -19.58 6.88
N ARG A 368 17.67 -19.53 8.18
CA ARG A 368 16.49 -20.20 8.78
C ARG A 368 15.19 -19.46 8.45
N ILE A 369 15.25 -18.51 7.49
CA ILE A 369 14.21 -17.62 6.97
C ILE A 369 14.41 -17.45 5.47
#